data_AF-A0A417HD20-F1
#
_entry.id   AF-A0A417HD20-F1
#
_cell.length_a   1.000
_cell.length_b   1.000
_cell.length_c   1.000
_cell.angle_alpha   90.00
_cell.angle_beta   90.00
_cell.angle_gamma   90.00
#
_symmetry.space_group_name_H-M   'P 1'
#
loop_
_entity.id
_entity.type
_entity.pdbx_description
1 polymer ?
#
loop_
_entity_poly.entity_id
_entity_poly.type
_entity_poly.pdbx_seq_one_letter_code
_entity_poly.pdbx_strand_id
1 'polypeptide(L)'
;MEKMHKSIDEYDGAELTEDSRITLGEWLDIWLRECAEPSVRPSTYAGYCGYAERSLKPYLGSKQISKITSADVQTLYRKLQREGSVDGGTLSSATVCRIHGVLHQVLNAAVDRHLIVKNPTDDVTLPKKVTAAKTVRALSA
;
A
#
# COMPACT_ATOMS: atom_id res chain seq x y z
N MET A 1 30.53 6.34 14.48
CA MET A 1 29.50 5.28 14.37
C MET A 1 28.55 5.70 13.26
N GLU A 2 28.96 5.39 12.03
CA GLU A 2 28.42 5.98 10.80
C GLU A 2 27.61 4.89 10.09
N LYS A 3 26.29 5.06 10.00
CA LYS A 3 25.42 4.21 9.18
C LYS A 3 24.47 5.10 8.39
N MET A 4 25.04 5.77 7.40
CA MET A 4 24.29 6.51 6.39
C MET A 4 23.88 5.52 5.30
N HIS A 5 22.69 4.91 5.44
CA HIS A 5 22.10 4.13 4.34
C HIS A 5 21.43 5.11 3.38
N LYS A 6 22.24 5.68 2.50
CA LYS A 6 21.78 6.47 1.37
C LYS A 6 21.50 5.52 0.21
N SER A 7 20.34 4.86 0.22
CA SER A 7 19.83 4.18 -0.97
C SER A 7 19.14 5.23 -1.84
N ILE A 8 19.95 5.92 -2.66
CA ILE A 8 19.44 6.60 -3.83
C ILE A 8 19.12 5.47 -4.82
N ASP A 9 17.85 5.06 -4.90
CA ASP A 9 17.34 4.39 -6.10
C ASP A 9 17.15 5.53 -7.12
N GLU A 10 18.21 5.82 -7.87
CA GLU A 10 18.20 6.80 -8.94
C GLU A 10 17.34 6.23 -10.06
N TYR A 11 16.05 6.52 -10.01
CA TYR A 11 15.14 6.27 -11.12
C TYR A 11 15.41 7.32 -12.20
N ASP A 12 16.43 7.04 -13.01
CA ASP A 12 16.71 7.78 -14.24
C ASP A 12 15.58 7.49 -15.23
N GLY A 13 15.03 8.56 -15.82
CA GLY A 13 13.78 8.55 -16.56
C GLY A 13 13.81 7.66 -17.80
N ALA A 14 13.39 6.40 -17.64
CA ALA A 14 12.82 5.65 -18.76
C ALA A 14 11.55 6.39 -19.22
N GLU A 15 11.32 6.42 -20.54
CA GLU A 15 10.24 7.14 -21.25
C GLU A 15 8.83 6.84 -20.72
N LEU A 16 8.53 7.40 -19.57
CA LEU A 16 7.28 7.34 -18.86
C LEU A 16 6.44 8.48 -19.41
N THR A 17 5.28 8.15 -20.00
CA THR A 17 4.38 9.10 -20.66
C THR A 17 4.02 10.27 -19.74
N GLU A 18 3.44 11.33 -20.30
CA GLU A 18 2.89 12.48 -19.55
C GLU A 18 2.07 12.07 -18.30
N ASP A 19 1.45 10.88 -18.36
CA ASP A 19 0.65 10.24 -17.31
C ASP A 19 1.43 9.82 -16.07
N SER A 20 2.75 9.64 -16.16
CA SER A 20 3.58 9.20 -15.02
C SER A 20 3.85 10.29 -13.99
N ARG A 21 3.35 11.50 -14.26
CA ARG A 21 3.33 12.63 -13.32
C ARG A 21 2.08 12.62 -12.43
N ILE A 22 1.13 11.71 -12.66
CA ILE A 22 -0.02 11.53 -11.80
C ILE A 22 0.41 11.17 -10.37
N THR A 23 -0.30 11.70 -9.39
CA THR A 23 -0.07 11.36 -7.98
C THR A 23 -0.68 10.01 -7.63
N LEU A 24 -0.20 9.40 -6.55
CA LEU A 24 -0.82 8.16 -6.05
C LEU A 24 -2.30 8.36 -5.71
N GLY A 25 -2.67 9.53 -5.18
CA GLY A 25 -4.04 9.83 -4.79
C GLY A 25 -4.97 9.83 -5.99
N GLU A 26 -4.58 10.52 -7.06
CA GLU A 26 -5.34 10.54 -8.32
C GLU A 26 -5.39 9.16 -8.97
N TRP A 27 -4.26 8.43 -8.96
CA TRP A 27 -4.24 7.06 -9.48
C TRP A 27 -5.12 6.10 -8.67
N LEU A 28 -5.15 6.23 -7.35
CA LEU A 28 -6.04 5.45 -6.48
C LEU A 28 -7.51 5.68 -6.85
N ASP A 29 -7.90 6.92 -7.15
CA ASP A 29 -9.28 7.24 -7.56
C ASP A 29 -9.64 6.61 -8.89
N ILE A 30 -8.73 6.67 -9.87
CA ILE A 30 -8.90 6.01 -11.17
C ILE A 30 -8.98 4.49 -10.98
N TRP A 31 -8.06 3.90 -10.23
CA TRP A 31 -8.01 2.46 -10.00
C TRP A 31 -9.26 1.95 -9.26
N LEU A 32 -9.73 2.69 -8.25
CA LEU A 32 -10.95 2.32 -7.53
C LEU A 32 -12.15 2.26 -8.48
N ARG A 33 -12.35 3.31 -9.29
CA ARG A 33 -13.49 3.43 -10.21
C ARG A 33 -13.41 2.47 -11.39
N GLU A 34 -12.26 2.39 -12.04
CA GLU A 34 -12.10 1.69 -13.33
C GLU A 34 -11.72 0.22 -13.17
N CYS A 35 -11.03 -0.15 -12.08
CA CYS A 35 -10.53 -1.51 -11.87
C CYS A 35 -11.26 -2.22 -10.72
N ALA A 36 -11.35 -1.60 -9.55
CA ALA A 36 -11.85 -2.28 -8.35
C ALA A 36 -13.37 -2.40 -8.33
N GLU A 37 -14.10 -1.30 -8.53
CA GLU A 37 -15.57 -1.24 -8.48
C GLU A 37 -16.26 -2.29 -9.36
N PRO A 38 -15.90 -2.49 -10.65
CA PRO A 38 -16.53 -3.52 -11.48
C PRO A 38 -16.10 -4.96 -11.11
N SER A 39 -14.99 -5.13 -10.39
CA SER A 39 -14.35 -6.44 -10.18
C SER A 39 -14.60 -7.07 -8.80
N VAL A 40 -14.92 -6.26 -7.78
CA VAL A 40 -15.05 -6.75 -6.39
C VAL A 40 -16.45 -6.53 -5.83
N ARG A 41 -16.80 -7.27 -4.77
CA ARG A 41 -18.08 -7.10 -4.08
C ARG A 41 -18.18 -5.71 -3.45
N PRO A 42 -19.39 -5.12 -3.33
CA PRO A 42 -19.56 -3.78 -2.74
C PRO A 42 -18.92 -3.59 -1.36
N SER A 43 -18.96 -4.61 -0.51
CA SER A 43 -18.33 -4.56 0.82
C SER A 43 -16.80 -4.55 0.77
N THR A 44 -16.20 -5.26 -0.20
CA THR A 44 -14.77 -5.23 -0.45
C THR A 44 -14.35 -3.87 -1.02
N TYR A 45 -15.13 -3.34 -1.95
CA TYR A 45 -14.91 -2.01 -2.53
C TYR A 45 -14.94 -0.91 -1.45
N ALA A 46 -15.96 -0.91 -0.59
CA ALA A 46 -16.03 0.00 0.55
C ALA A 46 -14.81 -0.10 1.48
N GLY A 47 -14.29 -1.32 1.68
CA GLY A 47 -13.04 -1.54 2.40
C GLY A 47 -11.83 -0.90 1.71
N TYR A 48 -11.72 -1.06 0.39
CA TYR A 48 -10.64 -0.47 -0.41
C TYR A 48 -10.68 1.07 -0.37
N CYS A 49 -11.85 1.68 -0.58
CA CYS A 49 -12.04 3.12 -0.41
C CYS A 49 -11.61 3.58 0.99
N GLY A 50 -11.99 2.83 2.03
CA GLY A 50 -11.60 3.13 3.39
C GLY A 50 -10.09 3.12 3.61
N TYR A 51 -9.37 2.14 3.06
CA TYR A 51 -7.91 2.10 3.14
C TYR A 51 -7.26 3.23 2.32
N ALA A 52 -7.79 3.53 1.14
CA ALA A 52 -7.29 4.60 0.29
C ALA A 52 -7.37 5.96 1.02
N GLU A 53 -8.56 6.33 1.51
CA GLU A 53 -8.80 7.63 2.14
C GLU A 53 -8.09 7.78 3.49
N ARG A 54 -8.09 6.73 4.31
CA ARG A 54 -7.66 6.87 5.71
C ARG A 54 -6.21 6.48 5.95
N SER A 55 -5.65 5.63 5.08
CA SER A 55 -4.33 5.03 5.30
C SER A 55 -3.33 5.25 4.17
N LEU A 56 -3.76 5.48 2.92
CA LEU A 56 -2.82 5.66 1.80
C LEU A 56 -2.67 7.14 1.42
N LYS A 57 -3.77 7.79 1.05
CA LYS A 57 -3.79 9.19 0.59
C LYS A 57 -3.17 10.18 1.58
N PRO A 58 -3.42 10.10 2.90
CA PRO A 58 -2.85 11.05 3.86
C PRO A 58 -1.32 11.02 3.95
N TYR A 59 -0.68 9.95 3.49
CA TYR A 59 0.76 9.75 3.63
C TYR A 59 1.51 9.79 2.30
N LEU A 60 0.96 9.17 1.26
CA LEU A 60 1.59 9.05 -0.05
C LEU A 60 0.75 9.65 -1.19
N GLY A 61 -0.48 10.11 -0.90
CA GLY A 61 -1.43 10.56 -1.92
C GLY A 61 -0.95 11.71 -2.79
N SER A 62 -0.16 12.64 -2.23
CA SER A 62 0.40 13.78 -2.98
C SER A 62 1.69 13.45 -3.73
N LYS A 63 2.28 12.27 -3.52
CA LYS A 63 3.52 11.86 -4.18
C LYS A 63 3.21 11.35 -5.58
N GLN A 64 4.02 11.74 -6.56
CA GLN A 64 3.95 11.16 -7.91
C GLN A 64 4.15 9.65 -7.85
N ILE A 65 3.33 8.90 -8.58
CA ILE A 65 3.35 7.43 -8.51
C ILE A 65 4.71 6.85 -8.93
N SER A 66 5.33 7.44 -9.96
CA SER A 66 6.67 7.12 -10.45
C SER A 66 7.80 7.36 -9.45
N LYS A 67 7.55 8.15 -8.39
CA LYS A 67 8.53 8.48 -7.35
C LYS A 67 8.34 7.71 -6.05
N ILE A 68 7.39 6.78 -6.01
CA ILE A 68 7.17 5.95 -4.82
C ILE A 68 8.24 4.87 -4.78
N THR A 69 8.95 4.81 -3.66
CA THR A 69 10.00 3.82 -3.39
C THR A 69 9.54 2.81 -2.36
N SER A 70 10.21 1.65 -2.30
CA SER A 70 10.01 0.65 -1.26
C SER A 70 10.25 1.22 0.15
N ALA A 71 11.17 2.19 0.29
CA ALA A 71 11.43 2.89 1.54
C ALA A 71 10.25 3.76 2.02
N ASP A 72 9.54 4.42 1.09
CA ASP A 72 8.32 5.16 1.39
C ASP A 72 7.23 4.23 1.93
N VAL A 73 7.03 3.10 1.23
CA VAL A 73 6.04 2.08 1.62
C VAL A 73 6.36 1.48 2.99
N GLN A 74 7.63 1.14 3.24
CA GLN A 74 8.06 0.62 4.54
C GLN A 74 7.83 1.66 5.66
N THR A 75 8.08 2.94 5.37
CA THR A 75 7.83 4.04 6.31
C THR A 75 6.35 4.19 6.62
N LEU A 76 5.49 4.11 5.60
CA LEU A 76 4.04 4.08 5.77
C LEU A 76 3.62 2.94 6.72
N TYR A 77 4.06 1.71 6.49
CA TYR A 77 3.66 0.58 7.34
C TYR A 77 4.11 0.73 8.78
N ARG A 78 5.33 1.20 9.03
CA ARG A 78 5.80 1.50 10.39
C ARG A 78 4.92 2.56 11.07
N LYS A 79 4.51 3.59 10.32
CA LYS A 79 3.66 4.65 10.85
C LYS A 79 2.27 4.14 11.20
N LEU A 80 1.65 3.36 10.31
CA LEU A 80 0.35 2.73 10.55
C LEU A 80 0.35 1.79 11.77
N GLN A 81 1.46 1.08 12.02
CA GLN A 81 1.60 0.23 13.21
C GLN A 81 1.75 1.03 14.50
N ARG A 82 2.45 2.18 14.47
CA ARG A 82 2.76 2.98 15.67
C ARG A 82 1.68 3.98 16.03
N GLU A 83 1.08 4.61 15.03
CA GLU A 83 0.19 5.76 15.20
C GLU A 83 -1.25 5.44 14.78
N GLY A 84 -1.42 4.45 13.90
CA GLY A 84 -2.72 4.13 13.34
C GLY A 84 -3.00 4.81 12.01
N SER A 85 -4.27 4.79 11.63
CA SER A 85 -4.81 5.60 10.52
C SER A 85 -5.07 7.04 10.99
N VAL A 86 -5.63 7.90 10.12
CA VAL A 86 -6.13 9.23 10.50
C VAL A 86 -7.12 9.23 11.68
N ASP A 87 -7.85 8.12 11.89
CA ASP A 87 -8.79 7.95 13.01
C ASP A 87 -8.09 7.67 14.36
N GLY A 88 -6.76 7.50 14.36
CA GLY A 88 -5.97 7.13 15.52
C GLY A 88 -6.06 5.64 15.88
N GLY A 89 -5.17 5.22 16.79
CA GLY A 89 -5.10 3.86 17.31
C GLY A 89 -4.28 2.90 16.43
N THR A 90 -3.30 2.23 17.03
CA THR A 90 -2.37 1.31 16.36
C THR A 90 -3.10 0.27 15.52
N LEU A 91 -2.76 0.16 14.23
CA LEU A 91 -3.35 -0.87 13.37
C LEU A 91 -2.69 -2.22 13.62
N SER A 92 -3.53 -3.26 13.73
CA SER A 92 -3.04 -4.64 13.82
C SER A 92 -2.19 -5.03 12.61
N SER A 93 -1.23 -5.95 12.79
CA SER A 93 -0.43 -6.49 11.68
C SER A 93 -1.30 -7.09 10.56
N ALA A 94 -2.48 -7.64 10.91
CA ALA A 94 -3.43 -8.15 9.93
C ALA A 94 -4.04 -7.03 9.07
N THR A 95 -4.35 -5.88 9.66
CA THR A 95 -4.84 -4.70 8.91
C THR A 95 -3.75 -4.14 8.00
N VAL A 96 -2.51 -4.04 8.48
CA VAL A 96 -1.37 -3.60 7.66
C VAL A 96 -1.15 -4.53 6.47
N CYS A 97 -1.25 -5.86 6.65
CA CYS A 97 -1.19 -6.82 5.55
C CYS A 97 -2.31 -6.61 4.51
N ARG A 98 -3.53 -6.23 4.95
CA ARG A 98 -4.63 -5.92 4.02
C ARG A 98 -4.35 -4.65 3.23
N ILE A 99 -3.88 -3.60 3.90
CA ILE A 99 -3.49 -2.34 3.25
C ILE A 99 -2.37 -2.60 2.23
N HIS A 100 -1.38 -3.43 2.59
CA HIS A 100 -0.36 -3.87 1.64
C HIS A 100 -0.95 -4.57 0.42
N GLY A 101 -1.84 -5.55 0.62
CA GLY A 101 -2.46 -6.27 -0.50
C GLY A 101 -3.24 -5.35 -1.44
N VAL A 102 -3.86 -4.29 -0.93
CA VAL A 102 -4.52 -3.27 -1.77
C VAL A 102 -3.49 -2.42 -2.49
N LEU A 103 -2.49 -1.88 -1.78
CA LEU A 103 -1.46 -1.04 -2.39
C LEU A 103 -0.66 -1.79 -3.46
N HIS A 104 -0.36 -3.06 -3.24
CA HIS A 104 0.30 -3.93 -4.21
C HIS A 104 -0.54 -4.09 -5.48
N GLN A 105 -1.86 -4.32 -5.37
CA GLN A 105 -2.75 -4.39 -6.53
C GLN A 105 -2.84 -3.06 -7.29
N VAL A 106 -2.91 -1.94 -6.57
CA VAL A 106 -2.93 -0.58 -7.16
C VAL A 106 -1.67 -0.33 -7.98
N LEU A 107 -0.51 -0.71 -7.44
CA LEU A 107 0.79 -0.48 -8.09
C LEU A 107 1.08 -1.49 -9.21
N ASN A 108 0.59 -2.73 -9.14
CA ASN A 108 0.62 -3.64 -10.29
C ASN A 108 -0.19 -3.09 -11.45
N ALA A 109 -1.40 -2.59 -11.19
CA ALA A 109 -2.19 -1.95 -12.24
C ALA A 109 -1.50 -0.70 -12.82
N ALA A 110 -0.65 -0.02 -12.05
CA ALA A 110 0.17 1.08 -12.55
C ALA A 110 1.33 0.58 -13.45
N VAL A 111 1.94 -0.56 -13.12
CA VAL A 111 2.94 -1.24 -13.98
C VAL A 111 2.29 -1.66 -15.30
N ASP A 112 1.11 -2.28 -15.24
CA ASP A 112 0.37 -2.75 -16.42
C ASP A 112 -0.01 -1.59 -17.36
N ARG A 113 -0.22 -0.39 -16.80
CA ARG A 113 -0.47 0.84 -17.56
C ARG A 113 0.78 1.65 -17.88
N HIS A 114 1.96 1.11 -17.62
CA HIS A 114 3.25 1.75 -17.85
C HIS A 114 3.42 3.11 -17.17
N LEU A 115 2.75 3.35 -16.03
CA LEU A 115 2.92 4.55 -15.20
C LEU A 115 4.18 4.46 -14.33
N ILE A 116 4.59 3.24 -14.01
CA ILE A 116 5.80 2.91 -13.25
C ILE A 116 6.47 1.67 -13.86
N VAL A 117 7.78 1.56 -13.71
CA VAL A 117 8.56 0.45 -14.29
C VAL A 117 8.47 -0.83 -13.45
N LYS A 118 8.44 -0.70 -12.12
CA LYS A 118 8.38 -1.82 -11.18
C LYS A 118 7.46 -1.50 -10.02
N ASN A 119 6.86 -2.52 -9.41
CA ASN A 119 6.05 -2.34 -8.22
C ASN A 119 6.95 -2.20 -6.98
N PRO A 120 6.99 -1.02 -6.30
CA PRO A 120 7.85 -0.83 -5.14
C PRO A 120 7.44 -1.65 -3.91
N THR A 121 6.27 -2.29 -3.91
CA THR A 121 5.82 -3.14 -2.80
C THR A 121 6.45 -4.53 -2.78
N ASP A 122 7.04 -4.98 -3.89
CA ASP A 122 7.63 -6.31 -4.02
C ASP A 122 8.87 -6.49 -3.13
N ASP A 123 9.59 -5.40 -2.92
CA ASP A 123 10.81 -5.35 -2.09
C ASP A 123 10.55 -5.00 -0.62
N VAL A 124 9.28 -4.94 -0.19
CA VAL A 124 8.91 -4.49 1.16
C VAL A 124 8.79 -5.65 2.13
N THR A 125 9.41 -5.52 3.30
CA THR A 125 9.28 -6.52 4.36
C THR A 125 8.02 -6.25 5.20
N LEU A 126 7.08 -7.18 5.15
CA LEU A 126 5.87 -7.12 5.98
C LEU A 126 6.10 -7.64 7.40
N PRO A 127 5.40 -7.06 8.40
CA PRO A 127 5.36 -7.64 9.73
C PRO A 127 4.75 -9.04 9.70
N LYS A 128 5.38 -10.01 10.38
CA LYS A 128 4.86 -11.38 10.48
C LYS A 128 3.42 -11.35 11.00
N LYS A 129 2.50 -12.04 10.32
CA LYS A 129 1.14 -12.26 10.84
C LYS A 129 1.27 -12.95 12.20
N VAL A 130 0.88 -12.27 13.27
CA VAL A 130 0.67 -12.93 14.56
C VAL A 130 -0.63 -13.70 14.44
N THR A 131 -0.58 -14.94 13.96
CA THR A 131 -1.67 -15.87 14.12
C THR A 131 -1.74 -16.23 15.61
N ALA A 132 -2.70 -15.65 16.32
CA ALA A 132 -3.12 -16.21 17.60
C ALA A 132 -3.53 -17.65 17.35
N ALA A 133 -2.83 -18.60 17.97
CA ALA A 133 -3.14 -20.01 17.87
C ALA A 133 -4.62 -20.21 18.25
N LYS A 134 -5.38 -20.85 17.35
CA LYS A 134 -6.77 -21.21 17.59
C LYS A 134 -6.78 -22.26 18.71
N THR A 135 -7.10 -21.87 19.94
CA THR A 135 -7.39 -22.84 21.02
C THR A 135 -8.64 -23.61 20.59
N VAL A 136 -8.44 -24.78 20.02
CA VAL A 136 -9.51 -25.77 19.82
C VAL A 136 -9.91 -26.22 21.22
N ARG A 137 -11.03 -25.70 21.72
CA ARG A 137 -11.64 -26.21 22.95
C ARG A 137 -12.24 -27.56 22.58
N ALA A 138 -11.50 -28.63 22.87
CA ALA A 138 -12.03 -29.98 22.81
C ALA A 138 -13.22 -30.07 23.77
N LEU A 139 -14.42 -30.29 23.22
CA LEU A 139 -15.59 -30.69 24.00
C LEU A 139 -15.28 -32.10 24.55
N SER A 140 -15.15 -32.18 25.88
CA SER A 140 -15.02 -33.45 26.59
C SER A 140 -16.40 -34.10 26.73
N ALA A 141 -16.35 -35.44 26.79
CA ALA A 141 -17.44 -36.41 26.78
C ALA A 141 -18.55 -36.22 27.81
#